data_AF-A0A6A6LPL1-F1
#
_entry.id   AF-A0A6A6LPL1-F1
#
_cell.length_a   1.000
_cell.length_b   1.000
_cell.length_c   1.000
_cell.angle_alpha   90.00
_cell.angle_beta   90.00
_cell.angle_gamma   90.00
#
_symmetry.space_group_name_H-M   'P 1'
#
loop_
_entity.id
_entity.type
_entity.pdbx_description
1 polymer ?
#
loop_
_entity_poly.entity_id
_entity_poly.type
_entity_poly.pdbx_seq_one_letter_code
_entity_poly.pdbx_strand_id
1 'polypeptide(L)'
;MSGASIELKTDSPVVRFSISKQPDENGSPENGKKTTKRVKMSRKAKLNELRFYRLKAKKKMNSPNPEVRIRYKLDKAKRKEAWLIEKLRKFEVPTMPAETYDPEILTEEEKHYLKRTGEKKKNFILVGRRGVFGGVVLNMHLHWKKHETVKVICKPCKPGQIHEYAEELTRLSKGIVIDIKPNNTIIFYRGKNYVQPKVMSPPDTLSKQKALEKYRYEQSLEHTSQFIEKLEKELQEYLEHVARYKKEKENKENMPHFTIVDE
;
A
#
# COMPACT_ATOMS: atom_id res chain seq x y z
N MET A 1 58.72 19.54 1.57
CA MET A 1 58.84 18.08 1.59
C MET A 1 58.43 17.59 2.97
N SER A 2 57.16 17.19 3.17
CA SER A 2 56.68 16.69 4.48
C SER A 2 56.65 15.17 4.44
N GLY A 3 57.55 14.52 5.17
CA GLY A 3 57.65 13.06 5.23
C GLY A 3 56.47 12.47 5.99
N ALA A 4 55.77 11.51 5.37
CA ALA A 4 54.80 10.67 6.07
C ALA A 4 55.56 9.59 6.84
N SER A 5 55.45 9.57 8.17
CA SER A 5 55.99 8.50 9.01
C SER A 5 55.07 7.28 8.97
N ILE A 6 55.66 6.11 8.72
CA ILE A 6 54.97 4.81 8.69
C ILE A 6 55.27 4.11 10.01
N GLU A 7 54.24 3.83 10.80
CA GLU A 7 54.38 3.03 12.03
C GLU A 7 53.90 1.60 11.79
N LEU A 8 54.68 0.65 12.32
CA LEU A 8 54.38 -0.79 12.33
C LEU A 8 53.94 -1.17 13.74
N LYS A 9 52.70 -1.68 13.89
CA LYS A 9 52.21 -2.25 15.15
C LYS A 9 52.20 -3.78 15.04
N THR A 10 52.98 -4.43 15.91
CA THR A 10 53.22 -5.88 15.90
C THR A 10 52.31 -6.70 16.81
N ASP A 11 51.40 -6.07 17.55
CA ASP A 11 50.66 -6.74 18.64
C ASP A 11 49.43 -7.56 18.17
N SER A 12 49.34 -7.91 16.89
CA SER A 12 48.29 -8.80 16.37
C SER A 12 48.81 -9.62 15.18
N PRO A 13 48.27 -10.84 14.91
CA PRO A 13 48.81 -11.78 13.91
C PRO A 13 48.68 -11.33 12.45
N VAL A 14 48.23 -10.09 12.20
CA VAL A 14 48.12 -9.51 10.87
C VAL A 14 48.77 -8.12 10.88
N VAL A 15 49.87 -7.99 10.15
CA VAL A 15 50.57 -6.71 9.98
C VAL A 15 49.69 -5.76 9.15
N ARG A 16 49.30 -4.62 9.72
CA ARG A 16 48.59 -3.53 9.02
C ARG A 16 49.42 -2.26 9.05
N PHE A 17 49.60 -1.65 7.88
CA PHE A 17 50.20 -0.32 7.75
C PHE A 17 49.12 0.75 7.87
N SER A 18 49.34 1.74 8.73
CA SER A 18 48.51 2.95 8.79
C SER A 18 49.36 4.18 8.56
N ILE A 19 48.97 5.00 7.58
CA ILE A 19 49.55 6.33 7.36
C ILE A 19 48.71 7.31 8.18
N SER A 20 49.26 7.78 9.31
CA SER A 20 48.69 8.88 10.07
C SER A 20 49.22 10.20 9.51
N LYS A 21 48.32 11.14 9.20
CA LYS A 21 48.67 12.52 8.91
C LYS A 21 48.42 13.31 10.20
N GLN A 22 49.45 13.94 10.75
CA GLN A 22 49.37 14.76 11.95
C GLN A 22 48.28 15.84 11.77
N PRO A 23 47.41 16.09 12.77
CA PRO A 23 46.45 17.18 12.73
C PRO A 23 47.10 18.47 13.26
N ASP A 24 46.98 19.56 12.51
CA ASP A 24 47.24 20.90 13.04
C ASP A 24 46.13 21.26 14.04
N GLU A 25 46.50 21.65 15.26
CA GLU A 25 45.61 22.14 16.30
C GLU A 25 45.03 23.51 15.94
N ASN A 26 43.69 23.63 15.96
CA ASN A 26 42.92 24.65 16.69
C ASN A 26 41.44 24.68 16.25
N GLY A 27 40.50 24.52 17.20
CA GLY A 27 39.08 24.89 17.06
C GLY A 27 38.04 23.85 17.49
N SER A 28 37.59 23.96 18.75
CA SER A 28 36.27 23.64 19.38
C SER A 28 35.34 22.52 18.83
N PRO A 29 34.67 21.75 19.73
CA PRO A 29 33.82 20.63 19.33
C PRO A 29 32.36 21.08 19.06
N GLU A 30 31.96 21.15 17.79
CA GLU A 30 30.54 21.13 17.45
C GLU A 30 30.05 19.71 17.18
N ASN A 31 28.98 19.33 17.89
CA ASN A 31 28.22 18.09 17.73
C ASN A 31 27.56 18.01 16.34
N GLY A 32 28.33 17.63 15.33
CA GLY A 32 27.84 17.35 13.98
C GLY A 32 27.61 15.85 13.75
N LYS A 33 26.34 15.45 13.59
CA LYS A 33 25.97 14.13 13.05
C LYS A 33 26.78 13.86 11.79
N LYS A 34 27.73 12.90 11.83
CA LYS A 34 28.49 12.44 10.67
C LYS A 34 27.52 11.80 9.67
N THR A 35 27.04 12.60 8.73
CA THR A 35 26.38 12.08 7.53
C THR A 35 27.43 11.25 6.78
N THR A 36 27.19 9.95 6.67
CA THR A 36 28.00 9.08 5.82
C THR A 36 27.93 9.62 4.39
N LYS A 37 29.02 10.27 3.94
CA LYS A 37 29.15 10.76 2.57
C LYS A 37 28.96 9.57 1.62
N ARG A 38 27.80 9.48 0.96
CA ARG A 38 27.54 8.45 -0.07
C ARG A 38 28.56 8.64 -1.19
N VAL A 39 29.55 7.75 -1.26
CA VAL A 39 30.52 7.73 -2.37
C VAL A 39 29.73 7.53 -3.65
N LYS A 40 29.73 8.54 -4.52
CA LYS A 40 29.02 8.48 -5.79
C LYS A 40 29.82 7.58 -6.74
N MET A 41 29.29 6.40 -7.02
CA MET A 41 29.87 5.47 -7.99
C MET A 41 30.03 6.11 -9.37
N SER A 42 31.12 5.79 -10.06
CA SER A 42 31.31 6.15 -11.47
C SER A 42 30.15 5.63 -12.33
N ARG A 43 29.76 6.37 -13.38
CA ARG A 43 28.71 5.96 -14.33
C ARG A 43 28.96 4.54 -14.86
N LYS A 44 30.21 4.19 -15.15
CA LYS A 44 30.62 2.85 -15.62
C LYS A 44 30.43 1.76 -14.56
N ALA A 45 30.77 2.06 -13.30
CA ALA A 45 30.58 1.14 -12.18
C ALA A 45 29.08 0.85 -11.95
N LYS A 46 28.23 1.88 -11.96
CA LYS A 46 26.77 1.74 -11.83
C LYS A 46 26.17 0.88 -12.94
N LEU A 47 26.62 1.04 -14.19
CA LEU A 47 26.18 0.21 -15.32
C LEU A 47 26.60 -1.25 -15.16
N ASN A 48 27.84 -1.51 -14.72
CA ASN A 48 28.30 -2.88 -14.46
C ASN A 48 27.50 -3.55 -13.33
N GLU A 49 27.18 -2.84 -12.26
CA GLU A 49 26.29 -3.36 -11.20
C GLU A 49 24.90 -3.71 -11.74
N LEU A 50 24.27 -2.80 -12.51
CA LEU A 50 22.98 -3.06 -13.16
C LEU A 50 23.04 -4.30 -14.07
N ARG A 51 24.14 -4.46 -14.83
CA ARG A 51 24.37 -5.63 -15.69
C ARG A 51 24.49 -6.91 -14.86
N PHE A 52 25.20 -6.88 -13.74
CA PHE A 52 25.35 -8.01 -12.81
C PHE A 52 24.00 -8.42 -12.20
N TYR A 53 23.20 -7.47 -11.71
CA TYR A 53 21.86 -7.78 -11.18
C TYR A 53 20.93 -8.37 -12.24
N ARG A 54 20.99 -7.85 -13.48
CA ARG A 54 20.24 -8.42 -14.62
C ARG A 54 20.67 -9.86 -14.91
N LEU A 55 21.96 -10.15 -14.89
CA LEU A 55 22.49 -11.50 -15.15
C LEU A 55 22.08 -12.48 -14.04
N LYS A 56 22.16 -12.06 -12.77
CA LYS A 56 21.68 -12.85 -11.62
C LYS A 56 20.17 -13.11 -11.71
N ALA A 57 19.38 -12.11 -12.11
CA ALA A 57 17.94 -12.26 -12.34
C ALA A 57 17.65 -13.27 -13.47
N LYS A 58 18.34 -13.17 -14.62
CA LYS A 58 18.22 -14.13 -15.72
C LYS A 58 18.57 -15.55 -15.27
N LYS A 59 19.64 -15.74 -14.51
CA LYS A 59 20.04 -17.06 -13.97
C LYS A 59 18.97 -17.67 -13.07
N LYS A 60 18.32 -16.86 -12.22
CA LYS A 60 17.22 -17.31 -11.34
C LYS A 60 15.93 -17.60 -12.10
N MET A 61 15.66 -16.92 -13.21
CA MET A 61 14.49 -17.19 -14.05
C MET A 61 14.66 -18.41 -14.94
N ASN A 62 15.88 -18.63 -15.43
CA ASN A 62 16.23 -19.75 -16.30
C ASN A 62 16.73 -20.98 -15.51
N SER A 63 16.56 -21.00 -14.18
CA SER A 63 16.96 -22.16 -13.37
C SER A 63 16.10 -23.38 -13.74
N PRO A 64 16.71 -24.56 -13.92
CA PRO A 64 15.95 -25.80 -14.17
C PRO A 64 14.98 -26.16 -13.04
N ASN A 65 15.30 -25.79 -11.79
CA ASN A 65 14.42 -26.01 -10.65
C ASN A 65 13.26 -24.98 -10.64
N PRO A 66 11.99 -25.42 -10.75
CA PRO A 66 10.83 -24.54 -10.74
C PRO A 66 10.62 -23.85 -9.39
N GLU A 67 10.99 -24.47 -8.27
CA GLU A 67 10.88 -23.88 -6.93
C GLU A 67 11.66 -22.57 -6.81
N VAL A 68 12.91 -22.58 -7.30
CA VAL A 68 13.78 -21.41 -7.29
C VAL A 68 13.19 -20.27 -8.11
N ARG A 69 12.55 -20.61 -9.24
CA ARG A 69 11.88 -19.66 -10.12
C ARG A 69 10.64 -19.05 -9.47
N ILE A 70 9.80 -19.87 -8.84
CA ILE A 70 8.58 -19.42 -8.15
C ILE A 70 8.94 -18.53 -6.96
N ARG A 71 9.86 -18.98 -6.09
CA ARG A 71 10.37 -18.19 -4.95
C ARG A 71 10.95 -16.84 -5.38
N TYR A 72 11.68 -16.81 -6.50
CA TYR A 72 12.21 -15.55 -7.03
C TYR A 72 11.12 -14.58 -7.49
N LYS A 73 10.06 -15.08 -8.17
CA LYS A 73 8.91 -14.25 -8.56
C LYS A 73 8.16 -13.73 -7.33
N LEU A 74 7.97 -14.58 -6.33
CA LEU A 74 7.27 -14.27 -5.09
C LEU A 74 7.99 -13.16 -4.31
N ASP A 75 9.32 -13.29 -4.11
CA ASP A 75 10.14 -12.25 -3.45
C ASP A 75 10.07 -10.90 -4.18
N LYS A 76 10.09 -10.93 -5.53
CA LYS A 76 9.91 -9.70 -6.33
C LYS A 76 8.52 -9.09 -6.16
N ALA A 77 7.49 -9.91 -6.09
CA ALA A 77 6.10 -9.47 -5.91
C ALA A 77 5.89 -8.87 -4.51
N LYS A 78 6.35 -9.54 -3.44
CA LYS A 78 6.31 -9.04 -2.05
C LYS A 78 7.06 -7.72 -1.89
N ARG A 79 8.21 -7.56 -2.55
CA ARG A 79 8.92 -6.27 -2.57
C ARG A 79 8.13 -5.15 -3.26
N LYS A 80 7.42 -5.46 -4.34
CA LYS A 80 6.56 -4.49 -5.03
C LYS A 80 5.35 -4.12 -4.16
N GLU A 81 4.73 -5.11 -3.52
CA GLU A 81 3.63 -4.92 -2.58
C GLU A 81 4.02 -4.02 -1.42
N ALA A 82 5.14 -4.30 -0.74
CA ALA A 82 5.64 -3.45 0.35
C ALA A 82 5.88 -2.00 -0.10
N TRP A 83 6.44 -1.81 -1.30
CA TRP A 83 6.62 -0.48 -1.88
C TRP A 83 5.30 0.23 -2.18
N LEU A 84 4.29 -0.48 -2.68
CA LEU A 84 2.95 0.06 -2.91
C LEU A 84 2.26 0.46 -1.61
N ILE A 85 2.37 -0.36 -0.57
CA ILE A 85 1.85 -0.06 0.78
C ILE A 85 2.53 1.20 1.34
N GLU A 86 3.86 1.31 1.23
CA GLU A 86 4.59 2.52 1.67
C GLU A 86 4.15 3.77 0.92
N LYS A 87 3.80 3.63 -0.37
CA LYS A 87 3.25 4.72 -1.18
C LYS A 87 1.85 5.11 -0.73
N LEU A 88 0.97 4.13 -0.46
CA LEU A 88 -0.40 4.36 -0.01
C LEU A 88 -0.47 5.03 1.36
N ARG A 89 0.40 4.65 2.31
CA ARG A 89 0.51 5.31 3.63
C ARG A 89 0.75 6.82 3.54
N LYS A 90 1.37 7.32 2.46
CA LYS A 90 1.61 8.76 2.25
C LYS A 90 0.35 9.53 1.89
N PHE A 91 -0.71 8.84 1.47
CA PHE A 91 -2.02 9.41 1.16
C PHE A 91 -3.01 9.30 2.31
N GLU A 92 -2.68 8.56 3.37
CA GLU A 92 -3.47 8.55 4.60
C GLU A 92 -3.30 9.91 5.27
N VAL A 93 -4.32 10.76 5.12
CA VAL A 93 -4.40 12.04 5.83
C VAL A 93 -4.72 11.70 7.29
N PRO A 94 -3.94 12.19 8.27
CA PRO A 94 -4.25 11.96 9.68
C PRO A 94 -5.70 12.31 9.96
N THR A 95 -6.46 11.32 10.39
CA THR A 95 -7.84 11.50 10.84
C THR A 95 -7.78 12.33 12.11
N MET A 96 -8.02 13.64 12.01
CA MET A 96 -8.31 14.42 13.19
C MET A 96 -9.56 13.82 13.86
N PRO A 97 -9.58 13.69 15.20
CA PRO A 97 -10.75 13.18 15.90
C PRO A 97 -11.94 14.03 15.48
N ALA A 98 -13.00 13.37 15.04
CA ALA A 98 -14.24 14.06 14.70
C ALA A 98 -14.67 14.84 15.95
N GLU A 99 -14.78 16.17 15.82
CA GLU A 99 -15.51 16.96 16.80
C GLU A 99 -16.86 16.27 17.01
N THR A 100 -17.30 16.16 18.26
CA THR A 100 -18.61 15.65 18.64
C THR A 100 -19.68 16.52 17.98
N TYR A 101 -20.00 16.21 16.74
CA TYR A 101 -21.15 16.75 16.05
C TYR A 101 -22.35 16.14 16.74
N ASP A 102 -23.17 17.00 17.34
CA ASP A 102 -24.39 16.59 18.02
C ASP A 102 -25.23 15.76 17.05
N PRO A 103 -25.40 14.44 17.28
CA PRO A 103 -26.26 13.65 16.44
C PRO A 103 -27.67 14.15 16.72
N GLU A 104 -28.14 15.11 15.91
CA GLU A 104 -29.54 15.50 15.90
C GLU A 104 -30.35 14.20 15.86
N ILE A 105 -31.07 13.92 16.96
CA ILE A 105 -31.80 12.66 17.11
C ILE A 105 -33.00 12.78 16.17
N LEU A 106 -32.81 12.34 14.92
CA LEU A 106 -33.91 12.26 13.97
C LEU A 106 -34.88 11.18 14.43
N THR A 107 -36.16 11.54 14.54
CA THR A 107 -37.22 10.57 14.80
C THR A 107 -37.35 9.60 13.62
N GLU A 108 -37.91 8.43 13.87
CA GLU A 108 -38.09 7.42 12.81
C GLU A 108 -39.02 7.93 11.70
N GLU A 109 -40.03 8.73 12.06
CA GLU A 109 -40.94 9.40 11.14
C GLU A 109 -40.21 10.38 10.21
N GLU A 110 -39.33 11.21 10.79
CA GLU A 110 -38.50 12.16 10.02
C GLU A 110 -37.56 11.43 9.06
N LYS A 111 -36.92 10.34 9.52
CA LYS A 111 -36.07 9.51 8.65
C LYS A 111 -36.85 8.92 7.50
N HIS A 112 -38.05 8.40 7.75
CA HIS A 112 -38.90 7.83 6.71
C HIS A 112 -39.37 8.91 5.70
N TYR A 113 -39.74 10.10 6.18
CA TYR A 113 -40.08 11.25 5.32
C TYR A 113 -38.89 11.66 4.44
N LEU A 114 -37.70 11.83 5.03
CA LEU A 114 -36.49 12.22 4.32
C LEU A 114 -36.03 11.16 3.33
N LYS A 115 -36.21 9.87 3.64
CA LYS A 115 -35.96 8.76 2.72
C LYS A 115 -36.84 8.86 1.47
N ARG A 116 -38.15 9.04 1.65
CA ARG A 116 -39.12 9.17 0.54
C ARG A 116 -38.86 10.45 -0.28
N THR A 117 -38.62 11.57 0.39
CA THR A 117 -38.33 12.86 -0.25
C THR A 117 -36.98 12.83 -0.99
N GLY A 118 -35.95 12.29 -0.34
CA GLY A 118 -34.63 12.09 -0.91
C GLY A 118 -34.68 11.22 -2.16
N GLU A 119 -35.45 10.13 -2.17
CA GLU A 119 -35.62 9.27 -3.34
C GLU A 119 -36.33 9.95 -4.52
N LYS A 120 -37.32 10.82 -4.27
CA LYS A 120 -38.03 11.52 -5.36
C LYS A 120 -37.17 12.61 -6.02
N LYS A 121 -36.27 13.26 -5.26
CA LYS A 121 -35.49 14.39 -5.79
C LYS A 121 -34.44 13.93 -6.83
N LYS A 122 -34.16 14.77 -7.82
CA LYS A 122 -33.20 14.50 -8.91
C LYS A 122 -31.79 15.02 -8.65
N ASN A 123 -31.50 15.54 -7.46
CA ASN A 123 -30.19 16.06 -7.13
C ASN A 123 -29.26 14.93 -6.66
N PHE A 124 -28.29 14.60 -7.51
CA PHE A 124 -27.33 13.54 -7.24
C PHE A 124 -25.90 13.99 -7.51
N ILE A 125 -24.98 13.35 -6.81
CA ILE A 125 -23.53 13.49 -6.96
C ILE A 125 -22.99 12.13 -7.38
N LEU A 126 -22.16 12.11 -8.41
CA LEU A 126 -21.51 10.89 -8.87
C LEU A 126 -20.12 10.75 -8.26
N VAL A 127 -19.91 9.68 -7.51
CA VAL A 127 -18.59 9.28 -7.00
C VAL A 127 -18.05 8.19 -7.92
N GLY A 128 -16.97 8.52 -8.63
CA GLY A 128 -16.32 7.61 -9.56
C GLY A 128 -15.17 6.83 -8.93
N ARG A 129 -14.28 6.30 -9.78
CA ARG A 129 -13.06 5.57 -9.39
C ARG A 129 -12.13 6.30 -8.42
N ARG A 130 -12.23 7.62 -8.32
CA ARG A 130 -11.39 8.44 -7.43
C ARG A 130 -11.84 8.38 -5.97
N GLY A 131 -13.01 7.80 -5.70
CA GLY A 131 -13.61 7.79 -4.37
C GLY A 131 -13.97 9.19 -3.89
N VAL A 132 -14.02 9.34 -2.56
CA VAL A 132 -14.30 10.60 -1.88
C VAL A 132 -13.07 11.51 -1.91
N PHE A 133 -13.26 12.74 -2.37
CA PHE A 133 -12.25 13.78 -2.36
C PHE A 133 -12.91 15.14 -2.18
N GLY A 134 -12.14 16.21 -1.92
CA GLY A 134 -12.70 17.52 -1.53
C GLY A 134 -13.74 18.09 -2.49
N GLY A 135 -13.63 17.80 -3.79
CA GLY A 135 -14.62 18.22 -4.79
C GLY A 135 -16.00 17.57 -4.63
N VAL A 136 -16.08 16.35 -4.08
CA VAL A 136 -17.36 15.67 -3.77
C VAL A 136 -18.06 16.40 -2.62
N VAL A 137 -17.33 16.70 -1.56
CA VAL A 137 -17.82 17.40 -0.36
C VAL A 137 -18.25 18.83 -0.71
N LEU A 138 -17.43 19.55 -1.49
CA LEU A 138 -17.80 20.84 -2.06
C LEU A 138 -19.14 20.76 -2.81
N ASN A 139 -19.34 19.73 -3.64
CA ASN A 139 -20.58 19.58 -4.39
C ASN A 139 -21.78 19.26 -3.49
N MET A 140 -21.57 18.54 -2.38
CA MET A 140 -22.61 18.33 -1.36
C MET A 140 -23.07 19.66 -0.76
N HIS A 141 -22.14 20.49 -0.30
CA HIS A 141 -22.46 21.80 0.27
C HIS A 141 -23.17 22.73 -0.72
N LEU A 142 -22.83 22.66 -2.01
CA LEU A 142 -23.52 23.41 -3.07
C LEU A 142 -24.97 22.95 -3.24
N HIS A 143 -25.24 21.64 -3.23
CA HIS A 143 -26.61 21.14 -3.26
C HIS A 143 -27.40 21.52 -2.01
N TRP A 144 -26.74 21.51 -0.84
CA TRP A 144 -27.38 21.85 0.44
C TRP A 144 -27.80 23.31 0.60
N LYS A 145 -27.30 24.20 -0.26
CA LYS A 145 -27.77 25.60 -0.34
C LYS A 145 -29.25 25.70 -0.74
N LYS A 146 -29.72 24.79 -1.60
CA LYS A 146 -31.09 24.82 -2.14
C LYS A 146 -31.94 23.61 -1.74
N HIS A 147 -31.31 22.51 -1.34
CA HIS A 147 -31.99 21.25 -1.09
C HIS A 147 -31.53 20.64 0.24
N GLU A 148 -32.47 20.18 1.04
CA GLU A 148 -32.15 19.59 2.34
C GLU A 148 -31.45 18.23 2.27
N THR A 149 -31.76 17.46 1.23
CA THR A 149 -31.24 16.11 1.01
C THR A 149 -30.43 16.06 -0.28
N VAL A 150 -29.44 15.17 -0.38
CA VAL A 150 -28.66 14.92 -1.60
C VAL A 150 -28.42 13.43 -1.79
N LYS A 151 -28.48 12.95 -3.04
CA LYS A 151 -28.11 11.57 -3.37
C LYS A 151 -26.64 11.50 -3.75
N VAL A 152 -25.93 10.49 -3.27
CA VAL A 152 -24.55 10.19 -3.68
C VAL A 152 -24.54 8.82 -4.31
N ILE A 153 -24.25 8.74 -5.60
CA ILE A 153 -24.21 7.49 -6.37
C ILE A 153 -22.75 7.10 -6.58
N CYS A 154 -22.36 5.96 -6.01
CA CYS A 154 -20.98 5.46 -6.05
C CYS A 154 -20.84 4.39 -7.13
N LYS A 155 -20.25 4.71 -8.29
CA LYS A 155 -20.02 3.77 -9.40
C LYS A 155 -18.68 4.03 -10.08
N PRO A 156 -17.77 3.02 -10.20
CA PRO A 156 -17.82 1.67 -9.63
C PRO A 156 -17.54 1.67 -8.12
N CYS A 157 -18.16 0.77 -7.38
CA CYS A 157 -17.94 0.60 -5.94
C CYS A 157 -17.83 -0.90 -5.64
N LYS A 158 -16.87 -1.27 -4.79
CA LYS A 158 -16.77 -2.64 -4.27
C LYS A 158 -17.85 -2.89 -3.22
N PRO A 159 -18.25 -4.15 -2.97
CA PRO A 159 -19.07 -4.47 -1.81
C PRO A 159 -18.34 -4.01 -0.53
N GLY A 160 -19.07 -3.43 0.43
CA GLY A 160 -18.51 -2.89 1.68
C GLY A 160 -17.97 -1.45 1.57
N GLN A 161 -17.32 -1.10 0.46
CA GLN A 161 -16.70 0.23 0.27
C GLN A 161 -17.71 1.40 0.34
N ILE A 162 -19.00 1.15 0.08
CA ILE A 162 -20.03 2.17 0.23
C ILE A 162 -20.19 2.64 1.68
N HIS A 163 -19.99 1.77 2.66
CA HIS A 163 -20.07 2.12 4.07
C HIS A 163 -18.88 2.99 4.49
N GLU A 164 -17.68 2.68 4.02
CA GLU A 164 -16.48 3.50 4.21
C GLU A 164 -16.68 4.90 3.61
N TYR A 165 -17.22 4.98 2.39
CA TYR A 165 -17.55 6.27 1.77
C TYR A 165 -18.64 7.02 2.53
N ALA A 166 -19.64 6.34 3.07
CA ALA A 166 -20.68 6.96 3.87
C ALA A 166 -20.08 7.58 5.15
N GLU A 167 -19.20 6.86 5.83
CA GLU A 167 -18.50 7.31 7.03
C GLU A 167 -17.56 8.50 6.73
N GLU A 168 -16.73 8.38 5.68
CA GLU A 168 -15.84 9.47 5.26
C GLU A 168 -16.62 10.74 4.87
N LEU A 169 -17.70 10.60 4.12
CA LEU A 169 -18.54 11.74 3.74
C LEU A 169 -19.25 12.34 4.94
N THR A 170 -19.76 11.54 5.88
CA THR A 170 -20.36 12.01 7.13
C THR A 170 -19.35 12.86 7.90
N ARG A 171 -18.12 12.35 8.06
CA ARG A 171 -17.04 13.04 8.76
C ARG A 171 -16.65 14.36 8.09
N LEU A 172 -16.51 14.36 6.76
CA LEU A 172 -16.02 15.51 6.01
C LEU A 172 -17.08 16.59 5.79
N SER A 173 -18.32 16.19 5.54
CA SER A 173 -19.42 17.11 5.21
C SER A 173 -20.28 17.49 6.41
N LYS A 174 -20.14 16.79 7.56
CA LYS A 174 -21.02 16.87 8.73
C LYS A 174 -22.49 16.57 8.42
N GLY A 175 -22.76 15.91 7.29
CA GLY A 175 -24.10 15.47 6.91
C GLY A 175 -24.50 14.15 7.56
N ILE A 176 -25.80 13.93 7.70
CA ILE A 176 -26.39 12.73 8.33
C ILE A 176 -26.77 11.73 7.24
N VAL A 177 -26.33 10.48 7.38
CA VAL A 177 -26.74 9.38 6.50
C VAL A 177 -28.15 8.95 6.87
N ILE A 178 -29.07 9.00 5.91
CA ILE A 178 -30.47 8.58 6.11
C ILE A 178 -30.69 7.13 5.68
N ASP A 179 -30.17 6.77 4.50
CA ASP A 179 -30.40 5.45 3.90
C ASP A 179 -29.24 5.09 2.96
N ILE A 180 -28.79 3.83 3.03
CA ILE A 180 -27.82 3.24 2.09
C ILE A 180 -28.56 2.19 1.27
N LYS A 181 -28.64 2.43 -0.04
CA LYS A 181 -29.36 1.55 -0.97
C LYS A 181 -28.42 0.53 -1.62
N PRO A 182 -28.93 -0.66 -1.96
CA PRO A 182 -28.15 -1.72 -2.59
C PRO A 182 -27.66 -1.36 -4.00
N ASN A 183 -28.24 -0.34 -4.64
CA ASN A 183 -27.81 0.17 -5.95
C ASN A 183 -26.59 1.13 -5.87
N ASN A 184 -25.80 1.01 -4.80
CA ASN A 184 -24.69 1.88 -4.44
C ASN A 184 -25.05 3.38 -4.34
N THR A 185 -26.23 3.68 -3.78
CA THR A 185 -26.67 5.07 -3.58
C THR A 185 -26.83 5.36 -2.09
N ILE A 186 -26.26 6.47 -1.64
CA ILE A 186 -26.40 6.98 -0.28
C ILE A 186 -27.28 8.22 -0.31
N ILE A 187 -28.25 8.31 0.61
CA ILE A 187 -29.06 9.51 0.80
C ILE A 187 -28.52 10.25 2.02
N PHE A 188 -28.04 11.46 1.79
CA PHE A 188 -27.55 12.35 2.84
C PHE A 188 -28.55 13.46 3.13
N TYR A 189 -28.64 13.83 4.40
CA TYR A 189 -29.36 14.99 4.91
C TYR A 189 -28.36 15.98 5.51
N ARG A 190 -28.56 17.28 5.28
CA ARG A 190 -27.62 18.31 5.73
C ARG A 190 -27.65 18.59 7.25
N GLY A 191 -28.75 18.28 7.94
CA GLY A 191 -29.03 18.72 9.32
C GLY A 191 -30.04 19.88 9.39
N LYS A 192 -30.75 20.02 10.51
CA LYS A 192 -31.68 21.13 10.76
C LYS A 192 -30.89 22.44 10.90
N ASN A 193 -29.72 22.38 11.56
CA ASN A 193 -28.86 23.52 11.85
C ASN A 193 -27.75 23.74 10.80
N TYR A 194 -27.99 23.41 9.54
CA TYR A 194 -26.96 23.53 8.52
C TYR A 194 -26.59 25.00 8.27
N VAL A 195 -25.34 25.34 8.57
CA VAL A 195 -24.70 26.60 8.19
C VAL A 195 -23.68 26.32 7.10
N GLN A 196 -23.73 27.10 6.03
CA GLN A 196 -22.79 26.96 4.94
C GLN A 196 -21.36 27.25 5.45
N PRO A 197 -20.42 26.28 5.36
CA PRO A 197 -19.07 26.48 5.87
C PRO A 197 -18.33 27.53 5.03
N LYS A 198 -17.48 28.34 5.68
CA LYS A 198 -16.64 29.33 4.98
C LYS A 198 -15.66 28.67 4.00
N VAL A 199 -15.15 27.49 4.38
CA VAL A 199 -14.32 26.64 3.53
C VAL A 199 -15.16 25.44 3.08
N MET A 200 -15.58 25.42 1.82
CA MET A 200 -16.48 24.37 1.30
C MET A 200 -15.82 23.01 1.11
N SER A 201 -14.50 22.98 0.93
CA SER A 201 -13.73 21.75 0.75
C SER A 201 -12.78 21.63 1.95
N PRO A 202 -13.03 20.70 2.88
CA PRO A 202 -12.17 20.54 4.04
C PRO A 202 -10.70 20.28 3.64
N PRO A 203 -9.73 20.87 4.36
CA PRO A 203 -8.30 20.66 4.08
C PRO A 203 -7.86 19.21 4.31
N ASP A 204 -8.63 18.45 5.10
CA ASP A 204 -8.38 17.05 5.43
C ASP A 204 -8.65 16.08 4.26
N THR A 205 -8.97 16.62 3.08
CA THR A 205 -9.29 15.83 1.89
C THR A 205 -8.14 15.79 0.88
N LEU A 206 -8.05 14.69 0.14
CA LEU A 206 -7.13 14.59 -0.98
C LEU A 206 -7.57 15.50 -2.13
N SER A 207 -6.58 16.07 -2.83
CA SER A 207 -6.83 16.74 -4.12
C SER A 207 -7.29 15.73 -5.18
N LYS A 208 -8.00 16.22 -6.22
CA LYS A 208 -8.52 15.40 -7.33
C LYS A 208 -7.45 14.53 -8.01
N GLN A 209 -6.23 15.05 -8.18
CA GLN A 209 -5.11 14.33 -8.79
C GLN A 209 -4.56 13.25 -7.86
N LYS A 210 -4.33 13.60 -6.58
CA LYS A 210 -3.84 12.66 -5.55
C LYS A 210 -4.83 11.51 -5.32
N ALA A 211 -6.13 11.77 -5.32
CA ALA A 211 -7.17 10.74 -5.19
C ALA A 211 -7.14 9.74 -6.36
N LEU A 212 -6.90 10.21 -7.59
CA LEU A 212 -6.71 9.32 -8.74
C LEU A 212 -5.42 8.50 -8.64
N GLU A 213 -4.36 9.08 -8.08
CA GLU A 213 -3.09 8.39 -7.86
C GLU A 213 -3.22 7.29 -6.80
N LYS A 214 -3.89 7.57 -5.68
CA LYS A 214 -4.26 6.59 -4.64
C LYS A 214 -4.97 5.39 -5.26
N TYR A 215 -6.03 5.63 -6.05
CA TYR A 215 -6.76 4.57 -6.75
C TYR A 215 -5.84 3.72 -7.66
N ARG A 216 -4.90 4.33 -8.39
CA ARG A 216 -3.96 3.58 -9.25
C ARG A 216 -3.05 2.65 -8.43
N TYR A 217 -2.59 3.12 -7.26
CA TYR A 217 -1.77 2.28 -6.38
C TYR A 217 -2.57 1.15 -5.75
N GLU A 218 -3.81 1.40 -5.30
CA GLU A 218 -4.72 0.37 -4.79
C GLU A 218 -4.99 -0.71 -5.84
N GLN A 219 -5.32 -0.31 -7.07
CA GLN A 219 -5.50 -1.26 -8.17
C GLN A 219 -4.24 -2.07 -8.48
N SER A 220 -3.06 -1.42 -8.44
CA SER A 220 -1.80 -2.16 -8.58
C SER A 220 -1.55 -3.10 -7.41
N LEU A 221 -1.95 -2.75 -6.19
CA LEU A 221 -1.77 -3.56 -4.98
C LEU A 221 -2.63 -4.82 -5.05
N GLU A 222 -3.90 -4.65 -5.41
CA GLU A 222 -4.84 -5.77 -5.61
C GLU A 222 -4.33 -6.75 -6.65
N HIS A 223 -3.86 -6.25 -7.80
CA HIS A 223 -3.29 -7.11 -8.83
C HIS A 223 -2.02 -7.84 -8.34
N THR A 224 -1.17 -7.17 -7.55
CA THR A 224 0.01 -7.83 -6.97
C THR A 224 -0.36 -8.88 -5.92
N SER A 225 -1.38 -8.64 -5.09
CA SER A 225 -1.88 -9.60 -4.11
C SER A 225 -2.40 -10.86 -4.80
N GLN A 226 -3.27 -10.70 -5.79
CA GLN A 226 -3.79 -11.82 -6.58
C GLN A 226 -2.66 -12.60 -7.28
N PHE A 227 -1.61 -11.91 -7.72
CA PHE A 227 -0.44 -12.55 -8.30
C PHE A 227 0.38 -13.33 -7.27
N ILE A 228 0.54 -12.80 -6.06
CA ILE A 228 1.21 -13.49 -4.95
C ILE A 228 0.43 -14.76 -4.58
N GLU A 229 -0.89 -14.67 -4.41
CA GLU A 229 -1.76 -15.82 -4.11
C GLU A 229 -1.61 -16.94 -5.14
N LYS A 230 -1.55 -16.59 -6.43
CA LYS A 230 -1.33 -17.56 -7.51
C LYS A 230 0.03 -18.24 -7.40
N LEU A 231 1.09 -17.48 -7.09
CA LEU A 231 2.44 -18.05 -6.93
C LEU A 231 2.57 -18.91 -5.68
N GLU A 232 1.89 -18.56 -4.59
CA GLU A 232 1.88 -19.34 -3.36
C GLU A 232 1.18 -20.69 -3.57
N LYS A 233 0.05 -20.70 -4.31
CA LYS A 233 -0.61 -21.94 -4.74
C LYS A 233 0.29 -22.79 -5.65
N GLU A 234 0.92 -22.20 -6.66
CA GLU A 234 1.86 -22.91 -7.56
C GLU A 234 3.03 -23.52 -6.77
N LEU A 235 3.55 -22.81 -5.76
CA LEU A 235 4.61 -23.31 -4.90
C LEU A 235 4.14 -24.49 -4.05
N GLN A 236 2.95 -24.38 -3.47
CA GLN A 236 2.37 -25.42 -2.63
C GLN A 236 2.12 -26.70 -3.43
N GLU A 237 1.47 -26.60 -4.59
CA GLU A 237 1.22 -27.73 -5.50
C GLU A 237 2.51 -28.43 -5.91
N TYR A 238 3.57 -27.66 -6.19
CA TYR A 238 4.88 -28.21 -6.51
C TYR A 238 5.50 -28.97 -5.33
N LEU A 239 5.43 -28.43 -4.11
CA LEU A 239 5.98 -29.09 -2.92
C LEU A 239 5.22 -30.39 -2.60
N GLU A 240 3.89 -30.38 -2.74
CA GLU A 240 3.05 -31.57 -2.59
C GLU A 240 3.38 -32.64 -3.63
N HIS A 241 3.59 -32.25 -4.89
CA HIS A 241 4.05 -33.14 -5.95
C HIS A 241 5.40 -33.77 -5.60
N VAL A 242 6.41 -32.97 -5.24
CA VAL A 242 7.73 -33.49 -4.83
C VAL A 242 7.61 -34.45 -3.66
N ALA A 243 6.75 -34.16 -2.68
CA ALA A 243 6.52 -35.04 -1.53
C ALA A 243 5.87 -36.38 -1.94
N ARG A 244 4.88 -36.37 -2.84
CA ARG A 244 4.28 -37.62 -3.39
C ARG A 244 5.32 -38.47 -4.11
N TYR A 245 6.12 -37.87 -4.99
CA TYR A 245 7.16 -38.60 -5.72
C TYR A 245 8.22 -39.20 -4.81
N LYS A 246 8.60 -38.50 -3.73
CA LYS A 246 9.54 -39.06 -2.73
C LYS A 246 8.96 -40.28 -2.03
N LYS A 247 7.70 -40.21 -1.56
CA LYS A 247 7.02 -41.34 -0.93
C LYS A 247 6.89 -42.55 -1.86
N GLU A 248 6.55 -42.33 -3.13
CA GLU A 248 6.47 -43.42 -4.11
C GLU A 248 7.83 -44.07 -4.37
N LYS A 249 8.91 -43.30 -4.35
CA LYS A 249 10.27 -43.82 -4.49
C LYS A 249 10.69 -44.65 -3.27
N GLU A 250 10.46 -44.13 -2.07
CA GLU A 250 10.72 -44.85 -0.81
C GLU A 250 9.92 -46.15 -0.73
N ASN A 251 8.66 -46.15 -1.16
CA ASN A 251 7.82 -47.36 -1.19
C ASN A 251 8.32 -48.41 -2.20
N LYS A 252 8.91 -48.01 -3.32
CA LYS A 252 9.49 -48.94 -4.32
C LYS A 252 10.81 -49.54 -3.84
N GLU A 253 11.63 -48.76 -3.13
CA GLU A 253 12.90 -49.22 -2.56
C GLU A 253 12.69 -50.18 -1.37
N ASN A 254 11.54 -50.10 -0.69
CA ASN A 254 11.18 -50.97 0.45
C ASN A 254 10.43 -52.26 0.06
N MET A 255 10.26 -52.59 -1.23
CA MET A 255 9.72 -53.90 -1.61
C MET A 255 10.80 -54.99 -1.46
N PRO A 256 10.54 -56.10 -0.73
CA PRO A 256 11.50 -57.19 -0.61
C PRO A 256 11.70 -57.85 -1.98
N HIS A 257 12.97 -57.96 -2.40
CA HIS A 257 13.36 -58.75 -3.56
C HIS A 257 13.06 -60.23 -3.25
N PHE A 258 11.91 -60.75 -3.71
CA PHE A 258 11.65 -62.18 -3.68
C PHE A 258 12.59 -62.86 -4.68
N THR A 259 13.71 -63.38 -4.20
CA THR A 259 14.51 -64.35 -4.95
C THR A 259 13.71 -65.65 -5.01
N ILE A 260 13.13 -65.93 -6.17
CA ILE A 260 12.62 -67.26 -6.51
C ILE A 260 13.86 -68.17 -6.54
N VAL A 261 13.95 -69.07 -5.57
CA VAL A 261 14.89 -70.19 -5.61
C VAL A 261 14.21 -71.23 -6.48
N ASP A 262 14.67 -71.38 -7.71
CA ASP A 262 14.25 -72.48 -8.59
C ASP A 262 14.85 -73.78 -8.04
N GLU A 263 13.98 -74.73 -7.66
CA GLU A 263 14.29 -76.10 -7.21
C GLU A 263 14.35 -77.08 -8.39
#